data_AF-A0AAD6HHA1-F1
#
_entry.id   AF-A0AAD6HHA1-F1
#
_cell.length_a   1.000
_cell.length_b   1.000
_cell.length_c   1.000
_cell.angle_alpha   90.00
_cell.angle_beta   90.00
_cell.angle_gamma   90.00
#
_symmetry.space_group_name_H-M   'P 1'
#
loop_
_entity.id
_entity.type
_entity.pdbx_description
1 polymer ?
#
loop_
_entity_poly.entity_id
_entity_poly.type
_entity_poly.pdbx_seq_one_letter_code
_entity_poly.pdbx_strand_id
1 'polypeptide(L)'
;MCLEIGFTTHSRVFWAAIRPLCPTSQAEEPCPCTRAHNPLIRISYFNDRLKCLKHLLDEIPDVLRPWQPEHSRDKDFAIQMPSLLHTQFAAMRVNLHVTHLWLQSLIMDQLEAAQTHQQGHGWPAGAFDQRQMWQDREEICRRLFCILYNAPQISLEANGLHLATKVRDISASLLACPFGPDDPISKRVTEYIGQSTEILSRLDQSESLNTMHLQTWVDTDRFGRAGG
;
A
#
# COMPACT_ATOMS: atom_id res chain seq x y z
N MET A 1 22.32 6.77 -9.45
CA MET A 1 21.96 7.44 -8.18
C MET A 1 20.45 7.44 -7.93
N CYS A 2 19.59 7.81 -8.88
CA CYS A 2 18.15 7.98 -8.59
C CYS A 2 17.34 6.67 -8.38
N LEU A 3 17.72 5.53 -8.98
CA LEU A 3 17.06 4.24 -8.74
C LEU A 3 17.37 3.66 -7.34
N GLU A 4 18.60 3.87 -6.87
CA GLU A 4 19.04 3.47 -5.53
C GLU A 4 18.21 4.15 -4.44
N ILE A 5 17.96 5.46 -4.58
CA ILE A 5 17.08 6.22 -3.68
C ILE A 5 15.69 5.58 -3.59
N GLY A 6 15.14 5.15 -4.72
CA GLY A 6 13.86 4.46 -4.77
C GLY A 6 13.88 3.12 -4.04
N PHE A 7 14.89 2.29 -4.29
CA PHE A 7 15.10 1.02 -3.58
C PHE A 7 15.27 1.22 -2.06
N THR A 8 16.10 2.17 -1.65
CA THR A 8 16.32 2.51 -0.23
C THR A 8 15.03 2.99 0.43
N THR A 9 14.26 3.85 -0.24
CA THR A 9 12.99 4.38 0.30
C THR A 9 11.96 3.26 0.44
N HIS A 10 11.83 2.39 -0.57
CA HIS A 10 10.93 1.23 -0.52
C HIS A 10 11.32 0.24 0.59
N SER A 11 12.62 -0.06 0.72
CA SER A 11 13.14 -0.92 1.79
C SER A 11 12.87 -0.33 3.18
N ARG A 12 12.99 0.99 3.34
CA ARG A 12 12.66 1.68 4.60
C ARG A 12 11.18 1.56 4.95
N VAL A 13 10.28 1.60 3.97
CA VAL A 13 8.84 1.40 4.18
C VAL A 13 8.55 0.02 4.76
N PHE A 14 9.14 -1.05 4.21
CA PHE A 14 9.03 -2.38 4.79
C PHE A 14 9.64 -2.46 6.19
N TRP A 15 10.85 -1.91 6.36
CA TRP A 15 11.54 -1.95 7.65
C TRP A 15 10.71 -1.28 8.75
N ALA A 16 10.09 -0.13 8.45
CA ALA A 16 9.26 0.62 9.39
C ALA A 16 8.01 -0.13 9.86
N ALA A 17 7.48 -1.04 9.04
CA ALA A 17 6.35 -1.87 9.40
C ALA A 17 6.75 -3.03 10.33
N ILE A 18 7.99 -3.51 10.22
CA ILE A 18 8.49 -4.67 10.97
C ILE A 18 9.25 -4.25 12.24
N ARG A 19 9.93 -3.10 12.22
CA ARG A 19 10.83 -2.64 13.27
C ARG A 19 10.74 -1.12 13.48
N PRO A 20 11.09 -0.62 14.69
CA PRO A 20 11.25 0.80 14.93
C PRO A 20 12.34 1.43 14.06
N LEU A 21 12.01 2.55 13.40
CA LEU A 21 12.98 3.36 12.66
C LEU A 21 13.85 4.24 13.59
N CYS A 22 13.28 4.67 14.72
CA CYS A 22 14.00 5.38 15.78
C CYS A 22 13.96 4.53 17.05
N PRO A 23 15.10 3.96 17.50
CA PRO A 23 15.20 3.48 18.86
C PRO A 23 15.16 4.70 19.79
N THR A 24 13.98 5.05 20.29
CA THR A 24 13.87 6.03 21.36
C THR A 24 14.69 5.52 22.54
N SER A 25 15.67 6.32 22.97
CA SER A 25 16.64 6.07 24.02
C SER A 25 16.29 4.96 25.03
N GLN A 26 17.10 3.91 25.06
CA GLN A 26 17.29 2.94 26.16
C GLN A 26 16.12 2.00 26.56
N ALA A 27 14.92 2.12 26.03
CA ALA A 27 13.90 1.07 26.21
C ALA A 27 14.10 -0.03 25.17
N GLU A 28 14.73 -1.14 25.57
CA GLU A 28 14.88 -2.33 24.75
C GLU A 28 13.48 -2.78 24.27
N GLU A 29 13.29 -2.93 22.95
CA GLU A 29 12.01 -3.33 22.40
C GLU A 29 11.61 -4.68 23.03
N PRO A 30 10.43 -4.78 23.67
CA PRO A 30 10.05 -6.00 24.36
C PRO A 30 10.02 -7.18 23.38
N CYS A 31 10.53 -8.33 23.81
CA CYS A 31 10.60 -9.50 22.94
C CYS A 31 9.24 -9.81 22.31
N PRO A 32 9.21 -10.41 21.10
CA PRO A 32 7.95 -10.84 20.48
C PRO A 32 7.09 -11.70 21.40
N CYS A 33 7.71 -12.50 22.29
CA CYS A 33 7.05 -13.26 23.34
C CYS A 33 6.24 -12.38 24.30
N THR A 34 6.86 -11.38 24.91
CA THR A 34 6.21 -10.46 25.86
C THR A 34 5.09 -9.67 25.18
N ARG A 35 5.32 -9.23 23.94
CA ARG A 35 4.30 -8.55 23.13
C ARG A 35 3.12 -9.46 22.81
N ALA A 36 3.33 -10.75 22.58
CA ALA A 36 2.24 -11.69 22.34
C ALA A 36 1.36 -11.92 23.60
N HIS A 37 1.96 -11.89 24.79
CA HIS A 37 1.26 -12.15 26.05
C HIS A 37 0.62 -10.91 26.69
N ASN A 38 1.07 -9.70 26.32
CA ASN A 38 0.56 -8.46 26.90
C ASN A 38 -0.16 -7.60 25.83
N PRO A 39 -1.51 -7.51 25.87
CA PRO A 39 -2.28 -6.78 24.86
C PRO A 39 -1.98 -5.28 24.87
N LEU A 40 -1.70 -4.67 26.02
CA LEU A 40 -1.36 -3.24 26.10
C LEU A 40 -0.05 -2.92 25.38
N ILE A 41 0.98 -3.74 25.59
CA ILE A 41 2.27 -3.61 24.89
C ILE A 41 2.08 -3.81 23.38
N ARG A 42 1.25 -4.78 22.98
CA ARG A 42 0.93 -5.03 21.57
C ARG A 42 0.20 -3.87 20.91
N ILE A 43 -0.79 -3.29 21.56
CA ILE A 43 -1.54 -2.12 21.08
C ILE A 43 -0.63 -0.90 20.97
N SER A 44 0.18 -0.61 22.00
CA SER A 44 1.16 0.48 21.94
C SER A 44 2.13 0.31 20.77
N TYR A 45 2.65 -0.91 20.60
CA TYR A 45 3.56 -1.25 19.51
C TYR A 45 2.95 -0.94 18.14
N PHE A 46 1.73 -1.40 17.86
CA PHE A 46 1.09 -1.16 16.57
C PHE A 46 0.71 0.30 16.35
N ASN A 47 0.27 1.02 17.40
CA ASN A 47 0.03 2.47 17.32
C ASN A 47 1.30 3.23 16.95
N ASP A 48 2.43 2.93 17.60
CA ASP A 48 3.71 3.58 17.31
C ASP A 48 4.18 3.26 15.88
N ARG A 49 4.01 2.01 15.42
CA ARG A 49 4.34 1.63 14.04
C ARG A 49 3.45 2.35 13.02
N LEU A 50 2.14 2.40 13.24
CA LEU A 50 1.20 3.07 12.36
C LEU A 50 1.51 4.57 12.27
N LYS A 51 1.80 5.21 13.41
CA LYS A 51 2.21 6.62 13.47
C LYS A 51 3.50 6.86 12.69
N CYS A 52 4.52 6.01 12.87
CA CYS A 52 5.76 6.11 12.10
C CYS A 52 5.52 5.97 10.60
N LEU A 53 4.70 4.99 10.18
CA LEU A 53 4.38 4.79 8.78
C LEU A 53 3.66 6.00 8.19
N LYS A 54 2.62 6.53 8.86
CA LYS A 54 1.82 7.67 8.36
C LYS A 54 2.68 8.83 7.84
N HIS A 55 3.79 9.12 8.53
CA HIS A 55 4.70 10.23 8.22
C HIS A 55 5.96 9.85 7.44
N LEU A 56 6.19 8.56 7.17
CA LEU A 56 7.45 8.09 6.59
C LEU A 56 7.71 8.67 5.19
N LEU A 57 6.66 8.98 4.45
CA LEU A 57 6.76 9.47 3.08
C LEU A 57 6.65 11.00 2.97
N ASP A 58 6.60 11.73 4.08
CA ASP A 58 6.41 13.19 4.08
C ASP A 58 7.62 13.92 3.44
N GLU A 59 8.83 13.40 3.64
CA GLU A 59 10.09 14.02 3.18
C GLU A 59 10.79 13.24 2.06
N ILE A 60 10.04 12.53 1.22
CA ILE A 60 10.66 11.81 0.08
C ILE A 60 11.02 12.77 -1.07
N PRO A 61 12.04 12.41 -1.88
CA PRO A 61 12.41 13.18 -3.06
C PRO A 61 11.25 13.34 -4.05
N ASP A 62 11.21 14.49 -4.72
CA ASP A 62 10.14 14.91 -5.63
C ASP A 62 9.80 13.87 -6.70
N VAL A 63 10.82 13.19 -7.23
CA VAL A 63 10.65 12.14 -8.23
C VAL A 63 9.81 10.94 -7.73
N LEU A 64 9.78 10.71 -6.42
CA LEU A 64 9.02 9.65 -5.75
C LEU A 64 7.72 10.14 -5.10
N ARG A 65 7.43 11.45 -5.08
CA ARG A 65 6.19 11.98 -4.49
C ARG A 65 4.94 11.48 -5.23
N PRO A 66 3.77 11.44 -4.57
CA PRO A 66 2.51 11.11 -5.23
C PRO A 66 2.26 12.00 -6.46
N TRP A 67 1.49 11.50 -7.43
CA TRP A 67 1.07 12.32 -8.57
C TRP A 67 0.36 13.57 -8.08
N GLN A 68 0.92 14.73 -8.42
CA GLN A 68 0.25 16.00 -8.24
C GLN A 68 -0.59 16.31 -9.48
N PRO A 69 -1.69 17.07 -9.33
CA PRO A 69 -2.43 17.62 -10.48
C PRO A 69 -1.47 18.38 -11.39
N GLU A 70 -1.69 18.35 -12.71
CA GLU A 70 -0.73 18.80 -13.71
C GLU A 70 -0.24 20.26 -13.56
N HIS A 71 -0.95 21.08 -12.80
CA HIS A 71 -0.68 22.51 -12.61
C HIS A 71 0.58 22.84 -11.78
N SER A 72 1.19 21.87 -11.11
CA SER A 72 2.38 22.09 -10.26
C SER A 72 3.63 21.35 -10.72
N ARG A 73 3.63 20.77 -11.93
CA ARG A 73 4.86 20.16 -12.49
C ARG A 73 5.82 21.26 -12.94
N ASP A 74 6.94 21.36 -12.24
CA ASP A 74 8.11 22.10 -12.70
C ASP A 74 8.54 21.53 -14.06
N LYS A 75 8.23 22.26 -15.13
CA LYS A 75 8.42 21.81 -16.52
C LYS A 75 9.89 21.49 -16.81
N ASP A 76 10.81 22.08 -16.05
CA ASP A 76 12.25 21.97 -16.25
C ASP A 76 12.82 20.58 -15.88
N PHE A 77 12.22 19.89 -14.90
CA PHE A 77 12.65 18.52 -14.53
C PHE A 77 12.17 17.45 -15.51
N ALA A 78 11.01 17.66 -16.13
CA ALA A 78 10.44 16.71 -17.10
C ALA A 78 11.20 16.72 -18.45
N ILE A 79 11.82 17.85 -18.80
CA ILE A 79 12.53 18.03 -20.08
C ILE A 79 13.89 17.31 -20.10
N GLN A 80 14.48 16.99 -18.94
CA GLN A 80 15.83 16.40 -18.85
C GLN A 80 15.87 14.88 -18.62
N MET A 81 14.76 14.25 -18.21
CA MET A 81 14.74 12.80 -17.97
C MET A 81 14.48 12.00 -19.25
N PRO A 82 15.33 11.01 -19.60
CA PRO A 82 15.01 10.02 -20.63
C PRO A 82 13.65 9.36 -20.38
N SER A 83 12.86 9.18 -21.44
CA SER A 83 11.50 8.60 -21.38
C SER A 83 11.46 7.26 -20.62
N LEU A 84 12.48 6.41 -20.77
CA LEU A 84 12.55 5.14 -20.05
C LEU A 84 12.63 5.35 -18.52
N LEU A 85 13.47 6.28 -18.07
CA LEU A 85 13.60 6.57 -16.63
C LEU A 85 12.33 7.17 -16.06
N HIS A 86 11.63 8.02 -16.82
CA HIS A 86 10.33 8.55 -16.43
C HIS A 86 9.31 7.43 -16.14
N THR A 87 9.23 6.44 -17.03
CA THR A 87 8.36 5.26 -16.85
C THR A 87 8.78 4.43 -15.64
N GLN A 88 10.09 4.20 -15.44
CA GLN A 88 10.60 3.47 -14.28
C GLN A 88 10.25 4.17 -12.96
N PHE A 89 10.38 5.50 -12.88
CA PHE A 89 9.97 6.27 -11.71
C PHE A 89 8.46 6.25 -11.50
N ALA A 90 7.67 6.29 -12.58
CA ALA A 90 6.22 6.15 -12.48
C ALA A 90 5.82 4.78 -11.91
N ALA A 91 6.39 3.68 -12.41
CA ALA A 91 6.16 2.34 -11.86
C ALA A 91 6.59 2.22 -10.39
N MET A 92 7.76 2.80 -10.05
CA MET A 92 8.28 2.79 -8.69
C MET A 92 7.44 3.62 -7.71
N ARG A 93 6.89 4.76 -8.15
CA ARG A 93 5.94 5.56 -7.37
C ARG A 93 4.69 4.77 -7.04
N VAL A 94 4.10 4.08 -8.02
CA VAL A 94 2.93 3.22 -7.77
C VAL A 94 3.28 2.20 -6.69
N ASN A 95 4.39 1.47 -6.86
CA ASN A 95 4.78 0.44 -5.92
C ASN A 95 4.99 0.99 -4.51
N LEU A 96 5.71 2.10 -4.39
CA LEU A 96 6.06 2.72 -3.13
C LEU A 96 4.81 3.14 -2.35
N HIS A 97 3.95 3.94 -2.99
CA HIS A 97 2.78 4.49 -2.32
C HIS A 97 1.72 3.43 -2.02
N VAL A 98 1.50 2.47 -2.92
CA VAL A 98 0.56 1.38 -2.64
C VAL A 98 1.10 0.44 -1.55
N THR A 99 2.40 0.14 -1.54
CA THR A 99 3.01 -0.66 -0.45
C THR A 99 2.90 0.06 0.89
N HIS A 100 3.11 1.38 0.90
CA HIS A 100 2.96 2.21 2.09
C HIS A 100 1.53 2.19 2.65
N LEU A 101 0.52 2.27 1.79
CA LEU A 101 -0.89 2.17 2.19
C LEU A 101 -1.26 0.75 2.66
N TRP A 102 -0.79 -0.27 1.94
CA TRP A 102 -1.05 -1.67 2.28
C TRP A 102 -0.48 -2.04 3.65
N LEU A 103 0.74 -1.63 3.97
CA LEU A 103 1.34 -1.87 5.30
C LEU A 103 0.60 -1.14 6.42
N GLN A 104 0.10 0.08 6.17
CA GLN A 104 -0.77 0.77 7.12
C GLN A 104 -2.06 -0.01 7.35
N SER A 105 -2.72 -0.51 6.30
CA SER A 105 -3.91 -1.36 6.39
C SER A 105 -3.66 -2.61 7.23
N LEU A 106 -2.56 -3.34 6.95
CA LEU A 106 -2.20 -4.55 7.69
C LEU A 106 -1.97 -4.28 9.18
N ILE A 107 -1.28 -3.18 9.53
CA ILE A 107 -1.07 -2.82 10.94
C ILE A 107 -2.37 -2.42 11.62
N MET A 108 -3.29 -1.74 10.93
CA MET A 108 -4.62 -1.45 11.46
C MET A 108 -5.42 -2.73 11.72
N ASP A 109 -5.34 -3.73 10.84
CA ASP A 109 -5.99 -5.03 11.06
C ASP A 109 -5.44 -5.72 12.32
N GLN A 110 -4.12 -5.66 12.53
CA GLN A 110 -3.49 -6.21 13.73
C GLN A 110 -3.85 -5.43 15.01
N LEU A 111 -4.01 -4.12 14.90
CA LEU A 111 -4.41 -3.25 16.00
C LEU A 111 -5.86 -3.55 16.41
N GLU A 112 -6.78 -3.63 15.45
CA GLU A 112 -8.19 -3.98 15.67
C GLU A 112 -8.33 -5.37 16.31
N ALA A 113 -7.58 -6.35 15.81
CA ALA A 113 -7.55 -7.69 16.38
C ALA A 113 -7.06 -7.67 17.84
N ALA A 114 -6.00 -6.91 18.15
CA ALA A 114 -5.46 -6.80 19.50
C ALA A 114 -6.45 -6.09 20.46
N GLN A 115 -7.13 -5.05 20.00
CA GLN A 115 -8.13 -4.31 20.78
C GLN A 115 -9.37 -5.16 21.06
N THR A 116 -9.83 -5.94 20.09
CA THR A 116 -10.96 -6.86 20.25
C THR A 116 -10.69 -7.94 21.30
N HIS A 117 -9.48 -8.52 21.32
CA HIS A 117 -9.07 -9.47 22.38
C HIS A 117 -9.04 -8.80 23.75
N GLN A 118 -8.66 -7.53 23.84
CA GLN A 118 -8.59 -6.80 25.10
C GLN A 118 -9.98 -6.56 25.70
N GLN A 119 -10.98 -6.21 24.87
CA GLN A 119 -12.36 -6.04 25.30
C GLN A 119 -12.96 -7.33 25.86
N GLY A 120 -12.64 -8.49 25.27
CA GLY A 120 -13.08 -9.80 25.76
C GLY A 120 -12.55 -10.19 27.14
N HIS A 121 -11.47 -9.56 27.61
CA HIS A 121 -10.85 -9.83 28.92
C HIS A 121 -11.21 -8.82 30.02
N GLY A 122 -12.16 -7.91 29.79
CA GLY A 122 -12.68 -7.00 30.82
C GLY A 122 -11.69 -5.92 31.30
N TRP A 123 -10.61 -5.67 30.55
CA TRP A 123 -9.70 -4.55 30.82
C TRP A 123 -10.43 -3.24 30.52
N PRO A 124 -10.15 -2.14 31.26
CA PRO A 124 -10.75 -0.85 30.97
C PRO A 124 -10.41 -0.47 29.53
N ALA A 125 -11.43 -0.44 28.67
CA ALA A 125 -11.28 -0.02 27.30
C ALA A 125 -10.77 1.42 27.31
N GLY A 126 -9.48 1.63 27.01
CA GLY A 126 -9.07 2.91 26.44
C GLY A 126 -9.98 3.12 25.24
N ALA A 127 -10.75 4.21 25.23
CA ALA A 127 -11.88 4.41 24.34
C ALA A 127 -11.53 4.04 22.89
N PHE A 128 -11.91 2.83 22.48
CA PHE A 128 -11.72 2.36 21.12
C PHE A 128 -12.77 3.10 20.28
N ASP A 129 -12.34 4.17 19.63
CA ASP A 129 -13.20 4.89 18.70
C ASP A 129 -13.24 4.10 17.39
N GLN A 130 -14.16 3.14 17.33
CA GLN A 130 -14.45 2.35 16.15
C GLN A 130 -14.74 3.26 14.94
N ARG A 131 -15.39 4.42 15.15
CA ARG A 131 -15.69 5.35 14.05
C ARG A 131 -14.43 5.98 13.48
N GLN A 132 -13.50 6.41 14.33
CA GLN A 132 -12.21 6.95 13.89
C GLN A 132 -11.39 5.91 13.11
N MET A 133 -11.35 4.66 13.58
CA MET A 133 -10.65 3.58 12.86
C MET A 133 -11.22 3.37 11.45
N TRP A 134 -12.54 3.40 11.31
CA TRP A 134 -13.18 3.28 10.00
C TRP A 134 -12.97 4.48 9.09
N GLN A 135 -12.88 5.69 9.66
CA GLN A 135 -12.46 6.88 8.90
C GLN A 135 -11.00 6.75 8.41
N ASP A 136 -10.10 6.19 9.23
CA ASP A 136 -8.72 5.92 8.83
C ASP A 136 -8.67 4.88 7.69
N ARG A 137 -9.49 3.82 7.75
CA ARG A 137 -9.63 2.82 6.67
C ARG A 137 -10.15 3.44 5.38
N GLU A 138 -11.20 4.26 5.48
CA GLU A 138 -11.75 5.00 4.36
C GLU A 138 -10.68 5.90 3.69
N GLU A 139 -9.91 6.63 4.49
CA GLU A 139 -8.85 7.50 4.03
C GLU A 139 -7.75 6.74 3.28
N ILE A 140 -7.38 5.54 3.74
CA ILE A 140 -6.45 4.66 3.01
C ILE A 140 -7.02 4.31 1.63
N CYS A 141 -8.28 3.90 1.54
CA CYS A 141 -8.91 3.56 0.27
C CYS A 141 -8.99 4.76 -0.66
N ARG A 142 -9.39 5.93 -0.15
CA ARG A 142 -9.41 7.18 -0.92
C ARG A 142 -8.04 7.50 -1.52
N ARG A 143 -6.97 7.39 -0.72
CA ARG A 143 -5.59 7.61 -1.17
C ARG A 143 -5.15 6.55 -2.18
N LEU A 144 -5.53 5.29 -1.97
CA LEU A 144 -5.24 4.19 -2.89
C LEU A 144 -5.83 4.47 -4.27
N PHE A 145 -7.11 4.80 -4.36
CA PHE A 145 -7.76 5.10 -5.64
C PHE A 145 -7.22 6.36 -6.29
N CYS A 146 -6.87 7.39 -5.50
CA CYS A 146 -6.17 8.55 -6.03
C CYS A 146 -4.87 8.15 -6.75
N ILE A 147 -4.07 7.23 -6.19
CA ILE A 147 -2.86 6.74 -6.86
C ILE A 147 -3.20 5.97 -8.14
N LEU A 148 -4.14 5.04 -8.05
CA LEU A 148 -4.46 4.10 -9.15
C LEU A 148 -5.08 4.81 -10.36
N TYR A 149 -5.95 5.80 -10.14
CA TYR A 149 -6.59 6.53 -11.23
C TYR A 149 -5.69 7.61 -11.85
N ASN A 150 -4.71 8.13 -11.12
CA ASN A 150 -3.78 9.15 -11.65
C ASN A 150 -2.48 8.57 -12.23
N ALA A 151 -2.18 7.29 -11.99
CA ALA A 151 -1.00 6.65 -12.53
C ALA A 151 -1.17 6.27 -14.01
N PRO A 152 -0.10 6.39 -14.83
CA PRO A 152 -0.11 5.87 -16.20
C PRO A 152 -0.38 4.36 -16.22
N GLN A 153 -1.20 3.89 -17.15
CA GLN A 153 -1.57 2.47 -17.27
C GLN A 153 -0.33 1.56 -17.31
N ILE A 154 0.68 1.88 -18.13
CA ILE A 154 1.94 1.13 -18.22
C ILE A 154 2.67 0.97 -16.87
N SER A 155 2.50 1.92 -15.95
CA SER A 155 3.09 1.86 -14.61
C SER A 155 2.33 0.92 -13.68
N LEU A 156 1.02 0.78 -13.88
CA LEU A 156 0.20 -0.19 -13.17
C LEU A 156 0.54 -1.61 -13.64
N GLU A 157 0.63 -1.80 -14.97
CA GLU A 157 0.96 -3.08 -15.61
C GLU A 157 2.35 -3.58 -15.21
N ALA A 158 3.33 -2.68 -15.13
CA ALA A 158 4.68 -3.01 -14.67
C ALA A 158 4.74 -3.54 -13.23
N ASN A 159 3.75 -3.22 -12.39
CA ASN A 159 3.65 -3.76 -11.03
C ASN A 159 2.83 -5.07 -10.95
N GLY A 160 1.99 -5.32 -11.95
CA GLY A 160 1.30 -6.58 -12.20
C GLY A 160 0.54 -7.15 -10.99
N LEU A 161 0.62 -8.47 -10.83
CA LEU A 161 -0.10 -9.23 -9.81
C LEU A 161 0.14 -8.74 -8.38
N HIS A 162 1.35 -8.29 -8.06
CA HIS A 162 1.66 -7.78 -6.71
C HIS A 162 0.92 -6.48 -6.38
N LEU A 163 0.53 -5.69 -7.37
CA LEU A 163 -0.35 -4.54 -7.18
C LEU A 163 -1.78 -5.01 -6.92
N ALA A 164 -2.28 -5.93 -7.74
CA ALA A 164 -3.62 -6.49 -7.59
C ALA A 164 -3.85 -7.13 -6.21
N THR A 165 -2.87 -7.88 -5.69
CA THR A 165 -2.94 -8.46 -4.34
C THR A 165 -3.06 -7.39 -3.26
N LYS A 166 -2.26 -6.31 -3.31
CA LYS A 166 -2.31 -5.23 -2.32
C LYS A 166 -3.65 -4.48 -2.37
N VAL A 167 -4.16 -4.21 -3.57
CA VAL A 167 -5.47 -3.59 -3.75
C VAL A 167 -6.56 -4.48 -3.13
N ARG A 168 -6.54 -5.77 -3.45
CA ARG A 168 -7.49 -6.75 -2.91
C ARG A 168 -7.46 -6.81 -1.39
N ASP A 169 -6.28 -6.86 -0.78
CA ASP A 169 -6.12 -6.92 0.67
C ASP A 169 -6.68 -5.66 1.36
N ILE A 170 -6.37 -4.47 0.83
CA ILE A 170 -6.90 -3.21 1.37
C ILE A 170 -8.43 -3.19 1.27
N SER A 171 -8.97 -3.56 0.10
CA SER A 171 -10.42 -3.56 -0.14
C SER A 171 -11.16 -4.60 0.69
N ALA A 172 -10.56 -5.77 0.93
CA ALA A 172 -11.13 -6.80 1.79
C ALA A 172 -11.35 -6.30 3.22
N SER A 173 -10.48 -5.41 3.70
CA SER A 173 -10.63 -4.80 5.03
C SER A 173 -11.90 -3.96 5.18
N LEU A 174 -12.48 -3.48 4.06
CA LEU A 174 -13.73 -2.72 4.07
C LEU A 174 -14.98 -3.59 4.24
N LEU A 175 -14.90 -4.89 3.92
CA LEU A 175 -16.05 -5.80 3.93
C LEU A 175 -16.62 -6.01 5.34
N ALA A 176 -15.83 -5.75 6.38
CA ALA A 176 -16.23 -5.88 7.77
C ALA A 176 -16.92 -4.62 8.35
N CYS A 177 -17.36 -3.68 7.50
CA CYS A 177 -17.98 -2.42 7.94
C CYS A 177 -19.18 -2.67 8.87
N PRO A 178 -19.15 -2.21 10.15
CA PRO A 178 -20.17 -2.53 11.15
C PRO A 178 -21.37 -1.57 11.11
N PHE A 179 -21.31 -0.51 10.30
CA PHE A 179 -22.34 0.52 10.26
C PHE A 179 -23.53 0.10 9.40
N GLY A 180 -24.71 0.65 9.73
CA GLY A 180 -25.91 0.46 8.92
C GLY A 180 -25.81 1.11 7.54
N PRO A 181 -26.66 0.70 6.58
CA PRO A 181 -26.59 1.13 5.18
C PRO A 181 -26.81 2.64 4.97
N ASP A 182 -27.47 3.31 5.91
CA ASP A 182 -27.72 4.75 5.85
C ASP A 182 -26.53 5.60 6.33
N ASP A 183 -25.57 5.01 7.06
CA ASP A 183 -24.39 5.74 7.54
C ASP A 183 -23.51 6.15 6.35
N PRO A 184 -23.03 7.41 6.31
CA PRO A 184 -22.17 7.89 5.24
C PRO A 184 -20.90 7.06 5.04
N ILE A 185 -20.33 6.47 6.09
CA ILE A 185 -19.17 5.58 5.99
C ILE A 185 -19.54 4.33 5.19
N SER A 186 -20.68 3.70 5.48
CA SER A 186 -21.13 2.49 4.77
C SER A 186 -21.39 2.75 3.28
N LYS A 187 -21.94 3.93 2.95
CA LYS A 187 -22.16 4.33 1.55
C LYS A 187 -20.83 4.47 0.79
N ARG A 188 -19.86 5.17 1.39
CA ARG A 188 -18.51 5.33 0.81
C ARG A 188 -17.76 4.01 0.70
N VAL A 189 -17.86 3.14 1.70
CA VAL A 189 -17.31 1.77 1.66
C VAL A 189 -17.85 1.01 0.44
N THR A 190 -19.16 1.08 0.19
CA THR A 190 -19.80 0.44 -0.96
C THR A 190 -19.26 0.97 -2.29
N GLU A 191 -19.07 2.28 -2.40
CA GLU A 191 -18.45 2.92 -3.58
C GLU A 191 -17.01 2.42 -3.80
N TYR A 192 -16.19 2.37 -2.74
CA TYR A 192 -14.81 1.87 -2.83
C TYR A 192 -14.74 0.38 -3.18
N ILE A 193 -15.66 -0.45 -2.71
CA ILE A 193 -15.76 -1.86 -3.13
C ILE A 193 -16.05 -1.96 -4.64
N GLY A 194 -16.94 -1.10 -5.15
CA GLY A 194 -17.21 -0.99 -6.58
C GLY A 194 -15.96 -0.60 -7.38
N GLN A 195 -15.27 0.47 -6.98
CA GLN A 195 -14.02 0.93 -7.60
C GLN A 195 -12.91 -0.14 -7.54
N SER A 196 -12.86 -0.92 -6.45
CA SER A 196 -11.90 -2.03 -6.31
C SER A 196 -12.11 -3.08 -7.39
N THR A 197 -13.37 -3.47 -7.61
CA THR A 197 -13.73 -4.46 -8.64
C THR A 197 -13.35 -3.98 -10.03
N GLU A 198 -13.59 -2.70 -10.34
CA GLU A 198 -13.21 -2.09 -11.61
C GLU A 198 -11.69 -2.12 -11.82
N ILE A 199 -10.90 -1.64 -10.85
CA ILE A 199 -9.44 -1.64 -10.96
C ILE A 199 -8.88 -3.06 -11.06
N LEU A 200 -9.35 -3.99 -10.24
CA LEU A 200 -8.88 -5.37 -10.27
C LEU A 200 -9.16 -6.01 -11.63
N SER A 201 -10.34 -5.76 -12.23
CA SER A 201 -10.64 -6.24 -13.59
C SER A 201 -9.67 -5.68 -14.64
N ARG A 202 -9.29 -4.40 -14.53
CA ARG A 202 -8.29 -3.78 -15.42
C ARG A 202 -6.90 -4.38 -15.25
N LEU A 203 -6.50 -4.66 -14.01
CA LEU A 203 -5.20 -5.28 -13.71
C LEU A 203 -5.15 -6.73 -14.21
N ASP A 204 -6.22 -7.51 -14.04
CA ASP A 204 -6.30 -8.89 -14.51
C ASP A 204 -6.19 -9.00 -16.05
N GLN A 205 -6.82 -8.07 -16.79
CA GLN A 205 -6.69 -8.01 -18.26
C GLN A 205 -5.23 -7.78 -18.69
N SER A 206 -4.49 -6.93 -17.97
CA SER A 206 -3.09 -6.66 -18.27
C SER A 206 -2.18 -7.87 -18.03
N GLU A 207 -2.47 -8.69 -17.03
CA GLU A 207 -1.73 -9.93 -16.76
C GLU A 207 -1.96 -10.96 -17.88
N SER A 208 -3.20 -11.12 -18.34
CA SER A 208 -3.52 -12.01 -19.46
C SER A 208 -2.81 -11.60 -20.76
N LEU A 209 -2.69 -10.30 -21.04
CA LEU A 209 -2.00 -9.82 -22.24
C LEU A 209 -0.49 -10.01 -22.11
N ASN A 210 0.10 -9.71 -20.95
CA ASN A 210 1.54 -9.86 -20.73
C ASN A 210 2.00 -11.32 -20.79
N THR A 211 1.22 -12.25 -20.24
CA THR A 211 1.52 -13.69 -20.33
C THR A 211 1.39 -14.23 -21.76
N MET A 212 0.40 -13.75 -22.52
CA MET A 212 0.22 -14.12 -23.93
C MET A 212 1.38 -13.59 -24.81
N HIS A 213 1.83 -12.36 -24.57
CA HIS A 213 3.01 -11.83 -25.25
C HIS A 213 4.27 -12.61 -24.89
N LEU A 214 4.53 -12.90 -23.61
CA LEU A 214 5.68 -13.71 -23.18
C LEU A 214 5.68 -15.11 -23.81
N GLN A 215 4.51 -15.76 -23.92
CA GLN A 215 4.39 -17.06 -24.58
C GLN A 215 4.80 -16.97 -26.07
N THR A 216 4.43 -15.89 -26.76
CA THR A 216 4.79 -15.66 -28.16
C THR A 216 6.31 -15.51 -28.36
N TRP A 217 7.01 -14.90 -27.39
CA TRP A 217 8.48 -14.81 -27.38
C TRP A 217 9.16 -16.15 -27.08
N VAL A 218 8.58 -16.97 -26.19
CA VAL A 218 9.09 -18.32 -25.88
C VAL A 218 8.92 -19.28 -27.06
N ASP A 219 7.83 -19.14 -27.83
CA ASP A 219 7.56 -20.00 -28.98
C ASP A 219 8.37 -19.61 -30.23
N THR A 220 8.92 -18.39 -30.31
CA THR A 220 9.77 -17.98 -31.44
C THR A 220 11.14 -18.67 -31.45
N ASP A 221 11.64 -19.14 -30.30
CA ASP A 221 12.91 -19.89 -30.21
C ASP A 221 12.80 -21.36 -30.64
N ARG A 222 11.57 -21.91 -30.77
CA ARG A 222 11.37 -23.31 -31.16
C ARG A 222 11.37 -23.54 -32.68
N PHE A 223 11.24 -22.51 -33.49
CA PHE A 223 11.17 -22.63 -34.95
C PHE A 223 12.52 -22.39 -35.67
N GLY A 224 13.62 -22.17 -34.93
CA GLY A 224 14.95 -21.90 -35.50
C GLY A 224 15.89 -23.10 -35.67
N ARG A 225 15.50 -24.32 -35.28
CA ARG A 225 16.35 -25.52 -35.36
C ARG A 225 15.62 -26.73 -35.97
N ALA A 226 15.24 -26.61 -37.23
CA ALA A 226 14.94 -27.75 -38.09
C ALA A 226 15.23 -27.36 -39.54
N GLY A 227 16.49 -27.48 -39.95
CA GLY A 227 16.95 -27.12 -41.29
C GLY A 227 18.45 -27.31 -41.43
N GLY A 228 18.89 -28.56 -41.43
CA GLY A 228 20.26 -29.00 -41.68
C GLY A 228 20.27 -30.49 -41.96
#